data_AF-A0A1V3WFJ5-F1
#
_entry.id   AF-A0A1V3WFJ5-F1
#
_cell.length_a   1.000
_cell.length_b   1.000
_cell.length_c   1.000
_cell.angle_alpha   90.00
_cell.angle_beta   90.00
_cell.angle_gamma   90.00
#
_symmetry.space_group_name_H-M   'P 1'
#
loop_
_entity.id
_entity.type
_entity.pdbx_description
1 polymer ?
#
loop_
_entity_poly.entity_id
_entity_poly.type
_entity_poly.pdbx_seq_one_letter_code
_entity_poly.pdbx_strand_id
1 'polypeptide(L)'
;MRVAIVAESFLPNVNGVSNSVLRILEHLRRTGHEALVIAPDNPPGEPRADRLHDGVRVHRVPARMFPKVTTLPLGVPTPRILRVLRGFDPDVVHLASPALLGYGGLRAARRLGVPTVAVYQTDVPGFASSYGIPLASRAAWAWFRHLHSLADRTLAPSTATMEDLAVQDIPRVHRWARGVDLLRFVPSARDEALRRHWSPDGRPIVGFVGRLARRSMSSGSRR
;
A
#
# COMPACT_ATOMS: atom_id res chain seq x y z
N MET A 1 5.49 5.90 21.00
CA MET A 1 5.96 6.62 19.80
C MET A 1 4.79 7.24 19.08
N ARG A 2 5.05 8.27 18.27
CA ARG A 2 4.11 8.99 17.41
C ARG A 2 4.41 8.65 15.96
N VAL A 3 3.48 7.98 15.29
CA VAL A 3 3.66 7.48 13.92
C VAL A 3 2.72 8.22 12.98
N ALA A 4 3.29 8.97 12.04
CA ALA A 4 2.50 9.57 10.97
C ALA A 4 2.44 8.61 9.76
N ILE A 5 1.24 8.18 9.38
CA ILE A 5 1.00 7.30 8.25
C ILE A 5 0.52 8.13 7.07
N VAL A 6 1.22 8.08 5.95
CA VAL A 6 0.81 8.71 4.69
C VAL A 6 0.38 7.61 3.73
N ALA A 7 -0.89 7.58 3.34
CA ALA A 7 -1.46 6.51 2.53
C ALA A 7 -2.11 7.08 1.26
N GLU A 8 -1.90 6.44 0.11
CA GLU A 8 -2.53 6.85 -1.16
C GLU A 8 -4.04 6.57 -1.20
N SER A 9 -4.56 5.82 -0.23
CA SER A 9 -5.98 5.54 -0.09
C SER A 9 -6.29 5.16 1.36
N PHE A 10 -7.44 5.61 1.84
CA PHE A 10 -7.97 5.24 3.15
C PHE A 10 -9.50 5.22 3.09
N LEU A 11 -10.15 4.81 4.19
CA LEU A 11 -11.61 4.75 4.29
C LEU A 11 -12.27 6.05 3.80
N PRO A 12 -13.44 5.98 3.13
CA PRO A 12 -14.25 4.78 2.89
C PRO A 12 -13.75 3.88 1.75
N ASN A 13 -12.71 4.28 1.00
CA ASN A 13 -12.17 3.48 -0.09
C ASN A 13 -11.38 2.27 0.46
N VAL A 14 -11.92 1.06 0.25
CA VAL A 14 -11.33 -0.19 0.75
C VAL A 14 -10.47 -0.86 -0.32
N ASN A 15 -9.20 -1.09 -0.01
CA ASN A 15 -8.27 -1.86 -0.83
C ASN A 15 -7.15 -2.49 0.03
N GLY A 16 -6.11 -3.03 -0.61
CA GLY A 16 -4.98 -3.63 0.10
C GLY A 16 -4.18 -2.65 0.97
N VAL A 17 -4.08 -1.38 0.55
CA VAL A 17 -3.37 -0.34 1.29
C VAL A 17 -4.18 0.06 2.52
N SER A 18 -5.47 0.37 2.36
CA SER A 18 -6.32 0.75 3.50
C SER A 18 -6.38 -0.37 4.53
N ASN A 19 -6.52 -1.64 4.11
CA ASN A 19 -6.51 -2.79 5.02
C ASN A 19 -5.17 -2.92 5.77
N SER A 20 -4.04 -2.70 5.09
CA SER A 20 -2.73 -2.70 5.75
C SER A 20 -2.62 -1.59 6.78
N VAL A 21 -3.08 -0.38 6.45
CA VAL A 21 -3.07 0.77 7.37
C VAL A 21 -3.95 0.49 8.59
N LEU A 22 -5.14 -0.09 8.42
CA LEU A 22 -6.02 -0.45 9.54
C LEU A 22 -5.33 -1.41 10.52
N ARG A 23 -4.61 -2.41 10.00
CA ARG A 23 -3.85 -3.36 10.84
C ARG A 23 -2.66 -2.70 11.54
N ILE A 24 -2.01 -1.74 10.89
CA ILE A 24 -0.98 -0.92 11.55
C ILE A 24 -1.60 -0.10 12.68
N LEU A 25 -2.73 0.59 12.44
CA LEU A 25 -3.40 1.40 13.46
C LEU A 25 -3.83 0.57 14.67
N GLU A 26 -4.42 -0.60 14.43
CA GLU A 26 -4.78 -1.56 15.48
C GLU A 26 -3.57 -1.96 16.32
N HIS A 27 -2.46 -2.31 15.65
CA HIS A 27 -1.23 -2.68 16.33
C HIS A 27 -0.65 -1.51 17.15
N LEU A 28 -0.55 -0.32 16.57
CA LEU A 28 -0.03 0.88 17.23
C LEU A 28 -0.86 1.20 18.48
N ARG A 29 -2.20 1.15 18.39
CA ARG A 29 -3.09 1.37 19.53
C ARG A 29 -2.82 0.33 20.63
N ARG A 30 -2.73 -0.95 20.26
CA ARG A 30 -2.49 -2.06 21.20
C ARG A 30 -1.13 -1.95 21.90
N THR A 31 -0.12 -1.36 21.25
CA THR A 31 1.22 -1.16 21.82
C THR A 31 1.44 0.22 22.43
N GLY A 32 0.37 1.01 22.64
CA GLY A 32 0.46 2.32 23.30
C GLY A 32 1.18 3.37 22.46
N HIS A 33 1.06 3.32 21.14
CA HIS A 33 1.60 4.31 20.22
C HIS A 33 0.49 5.20 19.67
N GLU A 34 0.82 6.47 19.46
CA GLU A 34 -0.08 7.44 18.87
C GLU A 34 0.08 7.44 17.35
N ALA A 35 -1.04 7.61 16.64
CA ALA A 35 -1.06 7.61 15.19
C ALA A 35 -1.74 8.86 14.63
N LEU A 36 -1.27 9.27 13.46
CA LEU A 36 -1.93 10.23 12.59
C LEU A 36 -1.99 9.64 11.19
N VAL A 37 -3.14 9.69 10.52
CA VAL A 37 -3.25 9.32 9.11
C VAL A 37 -3.31 10.58 8.25
N ILE A 38 -2.58 10.62 7.15
CA ILE A 38 -2.71 11.57 6.06
C ILE A 38 -3.14 10.79 4.83
N ALA A 39 -4.32 11.09 4.32
CA ALA A 39 -4.93 10.32 3.22
C ALA A 39 -5.77 11.23 2.31
N PRO A 40 -6.09 10.82 1.08
CA PRO A 40 -6.99 11.56 0.22
C PRO A 40 -8.38 11.69 0.85
N ASP A 41 -9.02 12.81 0.56
CA ASP A 41 -10.47 13.00 0.70
C ASP A 41 -11.21 12.30 -0.45
N ASN A 42 -12.54 12.31 -0.40
CA ASN A 42 -13.35 11.98 -1.56
C ASN A 42 -13.20 13.08 -2.64
N PRO A 43 -13.35 12.73 -3.94
CA PRO A 43 -13.23 13.70 -5.03
C PRO A 43 -14.32 14.79 -4.94
N PRO A 44 -14.13 15.94 -5.63
CA PRO A 44 -15.12 17.00 -5.66
C PRO A 44 -16.49 16.49 -6.14
N GLY A 45 -17.56 16.88 -5.44
CA GLY A 45 -18.93 16.45 -5.73
C GLY A 45 -19.42 15.29 -4.87
N GLU A 46 -18.53 14.62 -4.12
CA GLU A 46 -18.90 13.59 -3.15
C GLU A 46 -18.88 14.12 -1.70
N PRO A 47 -19.62 13.49 -0.77
CA PRO A 47 -19.53 13.79 0.65
C PRO A 47 -18.09 13.67 1.14
N ARG A 48 -17.67 14.58 2.03
CA ARG A 48 -16.34 14.54 2.63
C ARG A 48 -16.14 13.24 3.41
N ALA A 49 -14.96 12.66 3.30
CA ALA A 49 -14.61 11.48 4.06
C ALA A 49 -14.31 11.84 5.53
N ASP A 50 -14.58 10.89 6.44
CA ASP A 50 -14.41 11.11 7.88
C ASP A 50 -12.98 11.52 8.24
N ARG A 51 -12.86 12.43 9.22
CA ARG A 51 -11.57 12.93 9.73
C ARG A 51 -11.12 12.24 11.01
N LEU A 52 -11.86 11.24 11.46
CA LEU A 52 -11.57 10.45 12.64
C LEU A 52 -11.90 8.99 12.33
N HIS A 53 -11.04 8.07 12.76
CA HIS A 53 -11.28 6.64 12.69
C HIS A 53 -10.75 6.01 13.96
N ASP A 54 -11.61 5.38 14.77
CA ASP A 54 -11.22 4.71 16.02
C ASP A 54 -10.37 5.58 16.97
N GLY A 55 -10.70 6.88 17.07
CA GLY A 55 -9.95 7.86 17.86
C GLY A 55 -8.67 8.38 17.20
N VAL A 56 -8.29 7.85 16.03
CA VAL A 56 -7.14 8.30 15.24
C VAL A 56 -7.55 9.42 14.30
N ARG A 57 -6.86 10.56 14.39
CA ARG A 57 -7.07 11.69 13.47
C ARG A 57 -6.68 11.31 12.04
N VAL A 58 -7.54 11.66 11.09
CA VAL A 58 -7.29 11.52 9.64
C VAL A 58 -7.26 12.90 9.00
N HIS A 59 -6.07 13.35 8.62
CA HIS A 59 -5.90 14.56 7.83
C HIS A 59 -6.17 14.30 6.35
N ARG A 60 -7.33 14.77 5.89
CA ARG A 60 -7.74 14.69 4.48
C ARG A 60 -7.04 15.74 3.62
N VAL A 61 -6.40 15.29 2.54
CA VAL A 61 -5.86 16.15 1.48
C VAL A 61 -6.82 16.17 0.27
N PRO A 62 -6.84 17.24 -0.54
CA PRO A 62 -7.64 17.26 -1.77
C PRO A 62 -7.29 16.07 -2.66
N ALA A 63 -8.31 15.41 -3.21
CA ALA A 63 -8.14 14.27 -4.10
C ALA A 63 -8.68 14.57 -5.50
N ARG A 64 -8.08 13.97 -6.51
CA ARG A 64 -8.50 14.10 -7.91
C ARG A 64 -8.57 12.73 -8.59
N MET A 65 -9.54 12.57 -9.48
CA MET A 65 -9.66 11.40 -10.33
C MET A 65 -8.71 11.51 -11.51
N PHE A 66 -7.99 10.43 -11.79
CA PHE A 66 -7.12 10.30 -12.96
C PHE A 66 -7.47 9.00 -13.70
N PRO A 67 -8.59 8.96 -14.45
CA PRO A 67 -9.16 7.71 -14.98
C PRO A 67 -8.22 6.92 -15.90
N LYS A 68 -7.28 7.60 -16.56
CA LYS A 68 -6.26 6.98 -17.41
C LYS A 68 -5.11 6.31 -16.63
N VAL A 69 -5.05 6.51 -15.30
CA VAL A 69 -3.94 6.09 -14.44
C VAL A 69 -4.43 5.16 -13.33
N THR A 70 -5.57 5.47 -12.71
CA THR A 70 -6.11 4.72 -11.58
C THR A 70 -7.64 4.86 -11.51
N THR A 71 -8.28 3.83 -10.97
CA THR A 71 -9.72 3.82 -10.67
C THR A 71 -10.05 4.47 -9.33
N LEU A 72 -9.03 4.79 -8.51
CA LEU A 72 -9.18 5.46 -7.23
C LEU A 72 -8.67 6.89 -7.28
N PRO A 73 -9.29 7.82 -6.54
CA PRO A 73 -8.84 9.21 -6.48
C PRO A 73 -7.44 9.29 -5.84
N LEU A 74 -6.55 10.08 -6.43
CA LEU A 74 -5.20 10.31 -5.89
C LEU A 74 -5.19 11.56 -5.03
N GLY A 75 -4.52 11.46 -3.88
CA GLY A 75 -4.26 12.59 -3.00
C GLY A 75 -3.24 13.54 -3.60
N VAL A 76 -3.58 14.82 -3.70
CA VAL A 76 -2.66 15.85 -4.18
C VAL A 76 -1.87 16.38 -2.98
N PRO A 77 -0.53 16.27 -2.97
CA PRO A 77 0.28 16.76 -1.87
C PRO A 77 0.20 18.28 -1.79
N THR A 78 -0.12 18.79 -0.60
CA THR A 78 -0.20 20.23 -0.34
C THR A 78 0.87 20.65 0.66
N PRO A 79 1.29 21.94 0.68
CA PRO A 79 2.20 22.46 1.70
C PRO A 79 1.69 22.27 3.14
N ARG A 80 0.39 22.01 3.32
CA ARG A 80 -0.23 21.75 4.63
C ARG A 80 0.28 20.46 5.27
N ILE A 81 0.73 19.48 4.49
CA ILE A 81 1.33 18.23 5.02
C ILE A 81 2.49 18.55 5.97
N LEU A 82 3.35 19.51 5.62
CA LEU A 82 4.47 19.91 6.48
C LEU A 82 3.99 20.47 7.82
N ARG A 83 2.95 21.30 7.82
CA ARG A 83 2.37 21.87 9.05
C ARG A 83 1.71 20.79 9.91
N VAL A 84 1.02 19.85 9.26
CA VAL A 84 0.34 18.74 9.92
C VAL A 84 1.33 17.79 10.57
N LEU A 85 2.40 17.43 9.85
CA LEU A 85 3.49 16.63 10.41
C LEU A 85 4.19 17.39 11.54
N ARG A 86 4.55 18.67 11.36
CA ARG A 86 5.18 19.46 12.42
C ARG A 86 4.32 19.55 13.69
N GLY A 87 3.02 19.81 13.56
CA GLY A 87 2.12 19.91 14.72
C GLY A 87 1.85 18.57 15.39
N PHE A 88 1.99 17.46 14.66
CA PHE A 88 1.93 16.12 15.22
C PHE A 88 3.29 15.57 15.64
N ASP A 89 4.39 16.28 15.35
CA ASP A 89 5.76 15.97 15.76
C ASP A 89 6.06 14.45 15.87
N PRO A 90 6.00 13.73 14.72
CA PRO A 90 6.15 12.29 14.67
C PRO A 90 7.59 11.84 14.86
N ASP A 91 7.78 10.72 15.54
CA ASP A 91 9.07 10.02 15.62
C ASP A 91 9.44 9.38 14.27
N VAL A 92 8.44 8.99 13.48
CA VAL A 92 8.64 8.33 12.18
C VAL A 92 7.45 8.58 11.25
N VAL A 93 7.73 8.73 9.95
CA VAL A 93 6.71 8.76 8.90
C VAL A 93 6.69 7.46 8.12
N HIS A 94 5.58 6.74 8.19
CA HIS A 94 5.31 5.52 7.43
C HIS A 94 4.56 5.83 6.14
N LEU A 95 5.18 5.59 4.99
CA LEU A 95 4.57 5.81 3.68
C LEU A 95 3.95 4.50 3.19
N ALA A 96 2.63 4.37 3.33
CA ALA A 96 1.86 3.21 2.91
C ALA A 96 1.55 3.28 1.41
N SER A 97 2.35 2.56 0.62
CA SER A 97 2.30 2.52 -0.86
C SER A 97 2.56 3.87 -1.52
N PRO A 98 3.74 4.50 -1.32
CA PRO A 98 3.99 5.86 -1.77
C PRO A 98 4.00 5.99 -3.29
N ALA A 99 3.18 6.91 -3.80
CA ALA A 99 3.23 7.41 -5.17
C ALA A 99 3.27 8.94 -5.13
N LEU A 100 2.13 9.61 -5.28
CA LEU A 100 2.06 11.07 -5.34
C LEU A 100 1.98 11.70 -3.94
N LEU A 101 1.03 11.26 -3.11
CA LEU A 101 0.86 11.78 -1.76
C LEU A 101 2.02 11.35 -0.84
N GLY A 102 2.45 10.10 -0.96
CA GLY A 102 3.59 9.54 -0.26
C GLY A 102 4.88 10.33 -0.53
N TYR A 103 5.11 10.77 -1.77
CA TYR A 103 6.24 11.66 -2.10
C TYR A 103 6.15 13.02 -1.40
N GLY A 104 4.95 13.60 -1.30
CA GLY A 104 4.71 14.82 -0.52
C GLY A 104 5.02 14.63 0.97
N GLY A 105 4.57 13.52 1.54
CA GLY A 105 4.88 13.09 2.91
C GLY A 105 6.38 12.95 3.15
N LEU A 106 7.07 12.26 2.23
CA LEU A 106 8.53 12.07 2.26
C LEU A 106 9.28 13.41 2.26
N ARG A 107 8.94 14.31 1.34
CA ARG A 107 9.57 15.63 1.28
C ARG A 107 9.33 16.46 2.54
N ALA A 108 8.14 16.36 3.11
CA ALA A 108 7.81 17.06 4.35
C ALA A 108 8.58 16.48 5.54
N ALA A 109 8.67 15.15 5.67
CA ALA A 109 9.44 14.48 6.71
C ALA A 109 10.92 14.85 6.65
N ARG A 110 11.53 14.81 5.45
CA ARG A 110 12.93 15.22 5.23
C ARG A 110 13.19 16.67 5.66
N ARG A 111 12.26 17.59 5.40
CA ARG A 111 12.36 18.99 5.85
C ARG A 111 12.28 19.16 7.36
N LEU A 112 11.68 18.19 8.06
CA LEU A 112 11.57 18.18 9.51
C LEU A 112 12.68 17.33 10.18
N GLY A 113 13.54 16.67 9.40
CA GLY A 113 14.53 15.73 9.93
C GLY A 113 13.92 14.45 10.52
N VAL A 114 12.68 14.12 10.17
CA VAL A 114 11.98 12.93 10.69
C VAL A 114 12.29 11.73 9.78
N PRO A 115 12.69 10.57 10.34
CA PRO A 115 12.99 9.38 9.56
C PRO A 115 11.74 8.80 8.88
N THR A 116 11.95 8.15 7.75
CA THR A 116 10.91 7.66 6.86
C THR A 116 11.05 6.18 6.52
N VAL A 117 9.92 5.49 6.51
CA VAL A 117 9.82 4.09 6.09
C VAL A 117 8.84 4.00 4.94
N ALA A 118 9.31 3.61 3.76
CA ALA A 118 8.55 3.54 2.53
C ALA A 118 8.18 2.10 2.17
N VAL A 119 6.90 1.80 2.00
CA VAL A 119 6.43 0.44 1.67
C VAL A 119 6.26 0.27 0.17
N TYR A 120 6.99 -0.65 -0.45
CA TYR A 120 6.76 -1.05 -1.83
C TYR A 120 5.65 -2.11 -1.90
N GLN A 121 4.41 -1.67 -2.14
CA GLN A 121 3.23 -2.56 -2.13
C GLN A 121 2.56 -2.73 -3.49
N THR A 122 2.70 -1.76 -4.39
CA THR A 122 2.06 -1.77 -5.70
C THR A 122 3.14 -1.82 -6.77
N ASP A 123 3.24 -2.93 -7.50
CA ASP A 123 4.13 -3.09 -8.65
C ASP A 123 3.57 -2.38 -9.89
N VAL A 124 3.38 -1.06 -9.79
CA VAL A 124 2.98 -0.22 -10.93
C VAL A 124 3.91 -0.40 -12.13
N PRO A 125 5.25 -0.50 -11.95
CA PRO A 125 6.17 -0.68 -13.09
C PRO A 125 6.01 -2.02 -13.82
N GLY A 126 5.79 -3.12 -13.10
CA GLY A 126 5.53 -4.44 -13.66
C GLY A 126 4.15 -4.54 -14.31
N PHE A 127 3.14 -3.85 -13.76
CA PHE A 127 1.86 -3.67 -14.45
C PHE A 127 2.04 -2.92 -15.78
N ALA A 128 2.73 -1.78 -15.81
CA ALA A 128 2.97 -1.03 -17.06
C ALA A 128 3.75 -1.84 -18.11
N SER A 129 4.70 -2.66 -17.68
CA SER A 129 5.42 -3.59 -18.57
C SER A 129 4.49 -4.65 -19.16
N SER A 130 3.59 -5.22 -18.35
CA SER A 130 2.61 -6.22 -18.80
C SER A 130 1.57 -5.70 -19.80
N TYR A 131 1.35 -4.38 -19.84
CA TYR A 131 0.49 -3.71 -20.85
C TYR A 131 1.24 -3.30 -22.13
N GLY A 132 2.54 -3.62 -22.24
CA GLY A 132 3.31 -3.40 -23.47
C GLY A 132 3.70 -1.94 -23.71
N ILE A 133 3.91 -1.13 -22.66
CA ILE A 133 4.34 0.27 -22.77
C ILE A 133 5.73 0.45 -22.11
N PRO A 134 6.84 0.08 -22.78
CA PRO A 134 8.17 0.04 -22.18
C PRO A 134 8.65 1.40 -21.65
N LEU A 135 8.29 2.49 -22.32
CA LEU A 135 8.67 3.84 -21.91
C LEU A 135 7.99 4.24 -20.58
N ALA A 136 6.71 3.88 -20.40
CA ALA A 136 5.99 4.14 -19.17
C ALA A 136 6.54 3.31 -18.01
N SER A 137 6.93 2.05 -18.26
CA SER A 137 7.57 1.20 -17.25
C SER A 137 8.92 1.78 -16.80
N ARG A 138 9.77 2.23 -17.73
CA ARG A 138 11.05 2.90 -17.39
C ARG A 138 10.84 4.18 -16.60
N ALA A 139 9.87 5.02 -16.99
CA ALA A 139 9.55 6.24 -16.27
C ALA A 139 9.02 5.96 -14.86
N ALA A 140 8.16 4.94 -14.70
CA ALA A 140 7.69 4.49 -13.40
C ALA A 140 8.85 4.02 -12.52
N TRP A 141 9.73 3.16 -13.05
CA TRP A 141 10.93 2.72 -12.31
C TRP A 141 11.83 3.87 -11.89
N ALA A 142 12.09 4.83 -12.78
CA ALA A 142 12.87 6.02 -12.43
C ALA A 142 12.21 6.84 -11.30
N TRP A 143 10.89 7.00 -11.33
CA TRP A 143 10.13 7.67 -10.27
C TRP A 143 10.22 6.92 -8.94
N PHE A 144 9.95 5.61 -8.93
CA PHE A 144 10.03 4.80 -7.70
C PHE A 144 11.45 4.75 -7.15
N ARG A 145 12.46 4.62 -8.00
CA ARG A 145 13.87 4.67 -7.58
C ARG A 145 14.20 5.99 -6.91
N HIS A 146 13.81 7.12 -7.50
CA HIS A 146 13.99 8.45 -6.90
C HIS A 146 13.30 8.55 -5.53
N LEU A 147 12.03 8.15 -5.43
CA LEU A 147 11.27 8.20 -4.19
C LEU A 147 11.91 7.35 -3.10
N HIS A 148 12.17 6.07 -3.38
CA HIS A 148 12.73 5.14 -2.40
C HIS A 148 14.18 5.45 -2.05
N SER A 149 14.95 6.06 -2.96
CA SER A 149 16.32 6.54 -2.67
C SER A 149 16.34 7.69 -1.67
N LEU A 150 15.24 8.44 -1.53
CA LEU A 150 15.09 9.50 -0.55
C LEU A 150 14.59 9.02 0.81
N ALA A 151 14.02 7.81 0.88
CA ALA A 151 13.50 7.21 2.12
C ALA A 151 14.61 6.53 2.93
N ASP A 152 14.51 6.55 4.26
CA ASP A 152 15.54 5.98 5.13
C ASP A 152 15.51 4.44 5.12
N ARG A 153 14.32 3.85 4.94
CA ARG A 153 14.16 2.41 4.68
C ARG A 153 13.05 2.13 3.67
N THR A 154 13.29 1.12 2.83
CA THR A 154 12.28 0.56 1.93
C THR A 154 11.84 -0.81 2.43
N LEU A 155 10.54 -1.04 2.53
CA LEU A 155 9.97 -2.33 2.94
C LEU A 155 9.37 -3.08 1.75
N ALA A 156 9.79 -4.32 1.54
CA ALA A 156 9.33 -5.19 0.46
C ALA A 156 8.59 -6.43 1.00
N PRO A 157 7.49 -6.87 0.39
CA PRO A 157 6.60 -7.89 0.93
C PRO A 157 7.14 -9.33 0.85
N SER A 158 8.09 -9.58 -0.06
CA SER A 158 8.63 -10.92 -0.35
C SER A 158 10.09 -10.83 -0.81
N THR A 159 10.80 -11.96 -0.78
CA THR A 159 12.15 -12.07 -1.32
C THR A 159 12.20 -11.78 -2.82
N ALA A 160 11.23 -12.29 -3.59
CA ALA A 160 11.11 -12.01 -5.01
C ALA A 160 11.00 -10.50 -5.29
N THR A 161 10.17 -9.77 -4.53
CA THR A 161 10.10 -8.30 -4.69
C THR A 161 11.39 -7.62 -4.27
N MET A 162 12.13 -8.14 -3.28
CA MET A 162 13.43 -7.57 -2.93
C MET A 162 14.43 -7.71 -4.09
N GLU A 163 14.45 -8.86 -4.76
CA GLU A 163 15.29 -9.11 -5.93
C GLU A 163 14.92 -8.17 -7.08
N ASP A 164 13.62 -8.01 -7.37
CA ASP A 164 13.13 -7.07 -8.39
C ASP A 164 13.57 -5.63 -8.09
N LEU A 165 13.47 -5.19 -6.82
CA LEU A 165 13.89 -3.85 -6.40
C LEU A 165 15.41 -3.67 -6.49
N ALA A 166 16.18 -4.73 -6.19
CA ALA A 166 17.63 -4.71 -6.30
C ALA A 166 18.08 -4.54 -7.76
N VAL A 167 17.43 -5.24 -8.71
CA VAL A 167 17.68 -5.08 -10.16
C VAL A 167 17.41 -3.65 -10.65
N GLN A 168 16.58 -2.89 -9.93
CA GLN A 168 16.20 -1.52 -10.28
C GLN A 168 16.97 -0.45 -9.51
N ASP A 169 18.05 -0.86 -8.82
CA ASP A 169 18.94 -0.02 -8.02
C ASP A 169 18.22 0.72 -6.87
N ILE A 170 17.19 0.09 -6.28
CA ILE A 170 16.50 0.66 -5.13
C ILE A 170 17.25 0.29 -3.84
N PRO A 171 17.72 1.28 -3.05
CA PRO A 171 18.57 1.01 -1.90
C PRO A 171 17.78 0.71 -0.62
N ARG A 172 18.48 0.19 0.40
CA ARG A 172 17.99 0.01 1.79
C ARG A 172 16.68 -0.77 1.86
N VAL A 173 16.59 -1.83 1.08
CA VAL A 173 15.42 -2.72 1.02
C VAL A 173 15.49 -3.73 2.14
N HIS A 174 14.41 -3.82 2.92
CA HIS A 174 14.23 -4.77 4.00
C HIS A 174 12.94 -5.56 3.78
N ARG A 175 12.98 -6.85 4.14
CA ARG A 175 11.80 -7.71 4.07
C ARG A 175 10.79 -7.29 5.14
N TRP A 176 9.56 -7.02 4.71
CA TRP A 176 8.39 -6.87 5.57
C TRP A 176 7.29 -7.82 5.11
N ALA A 177 7.36 -9.05 5.61
CA ALA A 177 6.38 -10.07 5.27
C ALA A 177 4.99 -9.66 5.74
N ARG A 178 3.96 -9.98 4.93
CA ARG A 178 2.58 -9.81 5.36
C ARG A 178 2.27 -10.84 6.45
N GLY A 179 1.71 -10.38 7.56
CA GLY A 179 1.13 -11.26 8.57
C GLY A 179 -0.21 -11.81 8.10
N VAL A 180 -0.59 -12.99 8.61
CA VAL A 180 -1.94 -13.55 8.51
C VAL A 180 -2.58 -13.47 9.89
N ASP A 181 -3.89 -13.22 9.94
CA ASP A 181 -4.64 -13.26 11.21
C ASP A 181 -4.65 -14.70 11.74
N LEU A 182 -3.82 -14.96 12.75
CA LEU A 182 -3.65 -16.28 13.34
C LEU A 182 -4.82 -16.71 14.24
N LEU A 183 -5.77 -15.83 14.54
CA LEU A 183 -7.00 -16.22 15.25
C LEU A 183 -8.05 -16.70 14.24
N ARG A 184 -8.10 -16.06 13.07
CA ARG A 184 -9.06 -16.41 12.01
C ARG A 184 -8.60 -17.57 11.14
N PHE A 185 -7.31 -17.63 10.80
CA PHE A 185 -6.74 -18.65 9.90
C PHE A 185 -5.97 -19.69 10.70
N VAL A 186 -6.71 -20.50 11.45
CA VAL A 186 -6.16 -21.61 12.25
C VAL A 186 -6.39 -22.96 11.56
N PRO A 187 -5.44 -23.92 11.65
CA PRO A 187 -5.64 -25.27 11.14
C PRO A 187 -6.87 -25.99 11.75
N SER A 188 -7.31 -25.60 12.94
CA SER A 188 -8.51 -26.15 13.60
C SER A 188 -9.82 -25.68 12.99
N ALA A 189 -9.83 -24.63 12.17
CA ALA A 189 -11.02 -24.18 11.44
C ALA A 189 -11.31 -25.02 10.18
N ARG A 190 -10.61 -26.15 10.00
CA ARG A 190 -10.85 -27.10 8.90
C ARG A 190 -12.20 -27.79 9.09
N ASP A 191 -13.02 -27.77 8.05
CA ASP A 191 -14.30 -28.47 8.03
C ASP A 191 -14.18 -29.80 7.27
N GLU A 192 -14.16 -30.89 8.04
CA GLU A 192 -14.09 -32.25 7.51
C GLU A 192 -15.37 -32.69 6.78
N ALA A 193 -16.53 -32.14 7.15
CA ALA A 193 -17.78 -32.43 6.46
C ALA A 193 -17.78 -31.79 5.07
N LEU A 194 -17.33 -30.54 4.98
CA LEU A 194 -17.16 -29.84 3.70
C LEU A 194 -16.13 -30.52 2.80
N ARG A 195 -15.00 -30.99 3.37
CA ARG A 195 -14.00 -31.75 2.63
C ARG A 195 -14.57 -33.04 2.04
N ARG A 196 -15.31 -33.83 2.84
CA ARG A 196 -15.99 -35.04 2.35
C ARG A 196 -17.04 -34.75 1.30
N HIS A 197 -17.73 -33.62 1.40
CA HIS A 197 -18.70 -33.20 0.40
C HIS A 197 -18.04 -32.86 -0.95
N TRP A 198 -16.91 -32.15 -0.95
CA TRP A 198 -16.19 -31.78 -2.17
C TRP A 198 -15.36 -32.90 -2.78
N SER A 199 -14.88 -33.83 -1.97
CA SER A 199 -14.11 -35.00 -2.43
C SER A 199 -14.51 -36.24 -1.65
N PRO A 200 -15.66 -36.86 -1.99
CA PRO A 200 -16.15 -38.07 -1.33
C PRO A 200 -15.15 -39.23 -1.43
N ASP A 201 -14.46 -39.32 -2.57
CA ASP A 201 -13.46 -40.35 -2.87
C ASP A 201 -12.05 -40.02 -2.32
N GLY A 202 -11.89 -38.91 -1.59
CA GLY A 202 -10.60 -38.51 -1.01
C GLY A 202 -9.56 -37.98 -2.00
N ARG A 203 -9.94 -37.67 -3.24
CA ARG A 203 -9.06 -37.05 -4.24
C ARG A 203 -8.58 -35.65 -3.80
N PRO A 204 -7.41 -35.18 -4.26
CA PRO A 204 -6.94 -33.82 -3.99
C PRO A 204 -7.95 -32.76 -4.43
N ILE A 205 -8.21 -31.77 -3.57
CA ILE A 205 -9.05 -30.62 -3.87
C ILE A 205 -8.14 -29.44 -4.22
N VAL A 206 -8.31 -28.88 -5.42
CA VAL A 206 -7.59 -27.67 -5.84
C VAL A 206 -8.56 -26.49 -5.75
N GLY A 207 -8.28 -25.54 -4.85
CA GLY A 207 -9.06 -24.33 -4.68
C GLY A 207 -8.32 -23.09 -5.21
N PHE A 208 -9.05 -22.19 -5.87
CA PHE A 208 -8.55 -20.87 -6.25
C PHE A 208 -9.37 -19.80 -5.53
N VAL A 209 -8.70 -18.99 -4.72
CA VAL A 209 -9.30 -17.82 -4.08
C VAL A 209 -8.48 -16.60 -4.48
N GLY A 210 -9.01 -15.83 -5.41
CA GLY A 210 -8.35 -14.65 -5.95
C GLY A 210 -9.29 -13.85 -6.84
N ARG A 211 -8.91 -12.61 -7.17
CA ARG A 211 -9.65 -11.81 -8.14
C ARG A 211 -9.42 -12.39 -9.54
N LEU A 212 -10.50 -12.71 -10.25
CA LEU A 212 -10.46 -13.01 -11.68
C LEU A 212 -10.28 -11.70 -12.44
N ALA A 213 -9.04 -11.30 -12.64
CA ALA A 213 -8.68 -10.16 -13.49
C ALA A 213 -8.20 -10.68 -14.84
N ARG A 214 -8.64 -10.05 -15.94
CA ARG A 214 -8.23 -10.41 -17.30
C ARG A 214 -6.73 -10.11 -17.47
N ARG A 215 -5.88 -11.09 -17.22
CA ARG A 215 -4.49 -11.09 -17.71
C ARG A 215 -4.58 -11.54 -19.17
N SER A 216 -4.29 -10.67 -20.14
CA SER A 216 -4.12 -11.15 -21.52
C SER A 216 -2.87 -12.01 -21.53
N MET A 217 -3.06 -13.33 -21.50
CA MET A 217 -2.05 -14.26 -21.96
C MET A 217 -1.91 -14.03 -23.47
N SER A 218 -0.91 -13.27 -23.92
CA SER A 218 -0.44 -13.40 -25.30
C SER A 218 0.37 -14.70 -25.36
N SER A 219 -0.32 -15.84 -25.42
CA SER A 219 0.29 -17.06 -25.91
C SER A 219 0.47 -16.88 -27.42
N GLY A 220 1.70 -16.56 -27.82
CA GLY A 220 2.12 -16.69 -29.21
C GLY A 220 1.99 -18.14 -29.64
N SER A 221 0.96 -18.42 -30.44
CA SER A 221 0.97 -19.56 -31.35
C SER A 221 1.37 -19.01 -32.72
N ARG A 222 2.66 -19.03 -33.01
CA ARG A 222 3.11 -19.13 -34.41
C ARG A 222 2.95 -20.59 -34.82
N ARG A 223 2.05 -20.84 -35.76
CA ARG A 223 2.27 -21.81 -36.84
C ARG A 223 2.10 -21.04 -38.14
#